data_AF-A0A2T2S785-F1
#
_entry.id   AF-A0A2T2S785-F1
#
_cell.length_a   1.000
_cell.length_b   1.000
_cell.length_c   1.000
_cell.angle_alpha   90.00
_cell.angle_beta   90.00
_cell.angle_gamma   90.00
#
_symmetry.space_group_name_H-M   'P 1'
#
loop_
_entity.id
_entity.type
_entity.pdbx_description
1 polymer ?
#
loop_
_entity_poly.entity_id
_entity_poly.type
_entity_poly.pdbx_seq_one_letter_code
_entity_poly.pdbx_strand_id
1 'polypeptide(L)'
;MPTTLPASVRETLGEEAAGDFARWLDETLQQRAVERDEYREVLSRLDVLEERFVQLENRIDERFEKVDQRFESLETRMDERFEQVDERFEQIDQRFEQIDQRFESMEERFDSRLAGMKEEFNVRFETMDTKLDRMNDRILSMTRWLIGLIALFGSLVTALLAVAQFGG
;
A
#
# COMPACT_ATOMS: atom_id res chain seq x y z
N MET A 1 -78.66 30.28 15.29
CA MET A 1 -79.76 31.19 15.70
C MET A 1 -80.16 31.97 14.46
N PRO A 2 -81.45 32.17 14.17
CA PRO A 2 -81.85 32.91 12.97
C PRO A 2 -81.30 34.34 13.04
N THR A 3 -80.61 34.74 11.98
CA THR A 3 -79.99 36.07 11.89
C THR A 3 -81.09 37.14 11.88
N THR A 4 -81.16 37.95 12.94
CA THR A 4 -82.16 39.03 13.03
C THR A 4 -81.56 40.34 12.52
N LEU A 5 -82.20 40.93 11.51
CA LEU A 5 -81.76 42.21 10.96
C LEU A 5 -82.11 43.37 11.91
N PRO A 6 -81.27 44.40 12.02
CA PRO A 6 -81.56 45.62 12.78
C PRO A 6 -82.86 46.29 12.33
N ALA A 7 -83.56 46.98 13.25
CA ALA A 7 -84.84 47.62 12.97
C ALA A 7 -84.76 48.63 11.80
N SER A 8 -83.64 49.37 11.71
CA SER A 8 -83.39 50.32 10.62
C SER A 8 -83.40 49.69 9.22
N VAL A 9 -82.99 48.42 9.11
CA VAL A 9 -82.94 47.68 7.84
C VAL A 9 -84.33 47.18 7.43
N ARG A 10 -85.18 46.82 8.40
CA ARG A 10 -86.57 46.39 8.13
C ARG A 10 -87.45 47.55 7.72
N GLU A 11 -87.23 48.72 8.33
CA GLU A 11 -87.98 49.94 8.02
C GLU A 11 -87.66 50.47 6.61
N THR A 12 -86.43 50.27 6.13
CA THR A 12 -85.99 50.75 4.80
C THR A 12 -86.31 49.78 3.65
N LEU A 13 -86.23 48.46 3.88
CA LEU A 13 -86.48 47.45 2.84
C LEU A 13 -87.94 46.96 2.83
N GLY A 14 -88.70 47.21 3.90
CA GLY A 14 -90.00 46.59 4.13
C GLY A 14 -89.87 45.18 4.73
N GLU A 15 -90.87 44.75 5.51
CA GLU A 15 -90.83 43.49 6.27
C GLU A 15 -90.63 42.25 5.39
N GLU A 16 -91.22 42.23 4.19
CA GLU A 16 -91.13 41.09 3.26
C GLU A 16 -89.71 40.93 2.69
N ALA A 17 -89.15 42.01 2.13
CA ALA A 17 -87.80 41.98 1.56
C ALA A 17 -86.71 41.83 2.63
N ALA A 18 -86.92 42.37 3.83
CA ALA A 18 -86.02 42.14 4.95
C ALA A 18 -86.08 40.69 5.45
N GLY A 19 -87.25 40.06 5.43
CA GLY A 19 -87.41 38.63 5.75
C GLY A 19 -86.71 37.72 4.75
N ASP A 20 -86.81 38.02 3.45
CA ASP A 20 -86.09 37.31 2.38
C ASP A 20 -84.57 37.49 2.52
N PHE A 21 -84.09 38.72 2.76
CA PHE A 21 -82.67 38.99 2.96
C PHE A 21 -82.12 38.30 4.22
N ALA A 22 -82.88 38.28 5.32
CA ALA A 22 -82.49 37.57 6.54
C ALA A 22 -82.36 36.05 6.29
N ARG A 23 -83.30 35.45 5.54
CA ARG A 23 -83.23 34.03 5.14
C ARG A 23 -82.02 33.75 4.26
N TRP A 24 -81.79 34.57 3.24
CA TRP A 24 -80.64 34.43 2.35
C TRP A 24 -79.31 34.59 3.10
N LEU A 25 -79.23 35.55 4.04
CA LEU A 25 -78.04 35.78 4.85
C LEU A 25 -77.79 34.59 5.79
N ASP A 26 -78.83 34.05 6.42
CA ASP A 26 -78.72 32.88 7.30
C ASP A 26 -78.26 31.64 6.51
N GLU A 27 -78.83 31.37 5.33
CA GLU A 27 -78.39 30.28 4.44
C GLU A 27 -76.94 30.46 3.98
N THR A 28 -76.56 31.68 3.61
CA THR A 28 -75.21 31.99 3.13
C THR A 28 -74.18 31.86 4.26
N LEU A 29 -74.54 32.31 5.46
CA LEU A 29 -73.71 32.15 6.66
C LEU A 29 -73.59 30.67 7.03
N GLN A 30 -74.65 29.87 6.98
CA GLN A 30 -74.57 28.43 7.24
C GLN A 30 -73.70 27.68 6.20
N GLN A 31 -73.74 28.09 4.93
CA GLN A 31 -72.93 27.44 3.89
C GLN A 31 -71.44 27.79 3.96
N ARG A 32 -71.08 28.96 4.49
CA ARG A 32 -69.69 29.47 4.45
C ARG A 32 -69.05 29.66 5.83
N ALA A 33 -69.82 29.64 6.90
CA ALA A 33 -69.27 29.70 8.25
C ALA A 33 -68.68 28.35 8.63
N VAL A 34 -67.38 28.35 8.86
CA VAL A 34 -66.70 27.27 9.57
C VAL A 34 -67.07 27.42 11.04
N GLU A 35 -67.57 26.34 11.64
CA GLU A 35 -67.98 26.35 13.04
C GLU A 35 -66.78 26.69 13.95
N ARG A 36 -67.02 27.43 15.04
CA ARG A 36 -65.95 27.80 15.99
C ARG A 36 -65.21 26.58 16.54
N ASP A 37 -65.85 25.41 16.55
CA ASP A 37 -65.27 24.16 17.02
C ASP A 37 -64.30 23.53 16.00
N GLU A 38 -64.57 23.64 14.69
CA GLU A 38 -63.63 23.22 13.64
C GLU A 38 -62.35 24.07 13.69
N TYR A 39 -62.46 25.37 13.94
CA TYR A 39 -61.30 26.23 14.17
C TYR A 39 -60.48 25.81 15.39
N ARG A 40 -61.13 25.43 16.50
CA ARG A 40 -60.42 24.94 17.70
C ARG A 40 -59.72 23.62 17.44
N GLU A 41 -60.34 22.73 16.67
CA GLU A 41 -59.73 21.45 16.32
C GLU A 41 -58.50 21.64 15.41
N VAL A 42 -58.58 22.54 14.43
CA VAL A 42 -57.42 22.89 13.59
C VAL A 42 -56.29 23.48 14.43
N LEU A 43 -56.59 24.41 15.34
CA LEU A 43 -55.58 24.99 16.23
C LEU A 43 -54.93 23.94 17.13
N SER A 44 -55.71 23.04 17.72
CA SER A 44 -55.16 21.93 18.52
C SER A 44 -54.27 21.00 17.69
N ARG A 45 -54.63 20.72 16.44
CA ARG A 45 -53.77 19.93 15.53
C ARG A 45 -52.49 20.66 15.17
N LEU A 46 -52.53 21.99 15.05
CA LEU A 46 -51.34 22.81 14.82
C LEU A 46 -50.40 22.80 16.03
N ASP A 47 -50.93 22.91 17.25
CA ASP A 47 -50.12 22.83 18.49
C ASP A 47 -49.37 21.49 18.57
N VAL A 48 -50.06 20.38 18.26
CA VAL A 48 -49.45 19.04 18.22
C VAL A 48 -48.40 18.92 17.11
N LEU A 49 -48.63 19.56 15.95
CA LEU A 49 -47.64 19.57 14.88
C LEU A 49 -46.41 20.37 15.25
N GLU A 50 -46.57 21.53 15.88
CA GLU A 50 -45.48 22.37 16.38
C GLU A 50 -44.61 21.60 17.38
N GLU A 51 -45.23 20.90 18.34
CA GLU A 51 -44.50 20.04 19.27
C GLU A 51 -43.72 18.93 18.56
N ARG A 52 -44.35 18.27 17.57
CA ARG A 52 -43.67 17.23 16.76
C ARG A 52 -42.53 17.78 15.91
N PHE A 53 -42.63 19.01 15.42
CA PHE A 53 -41.57 19.67 14.67
C PHE A 53 -40.37 19.94 15.57
N VAL A 54 -40.59 20.49 16.78
CA VAL A 54 -39.52 20.72 17.76
C VAL A 54 -38.86 19.39 18.16
N GLN A 55 -39.64 18.33 18.39
CA GLN A 55 -39.10 17.01 18.68
C GLN A 55 -38.27 16.44 17.52
N LEU A 56 -38.69 16.69 16.27
CA LEU A 56 -37.96 16.24 15.10
C LEU A 56 -36.65 17.01 14.93
N GLU A 57 -36.66 18.33 15.12
CA GLU A 57 -35.49 19.19 15.09
C GLU A 57 -34.45 18.75 16.12
N ASN A 58 -34.85 18.60 17.39
CA ASN A 58 -33.97 18.10 18.45
C ASN A 58 -33.38 16.72 18.11
N ARG A 59 -34.18 15.79 17.57
CA ARG A 59 -33.69 14.47 17.19
C ARG A 59 -32.73 14.51 16.01
N ILE A 60 -32.91 15.46 15.09
CA ILE A 60 -32.00 15.69 13.97
C ILE A 60 -30.68 16.23 14.50
N ASP A 61 -30.71 17.23 15.37
CA ASP A 61 -29.51 17.82 15.96
C ASP A 61 -28.69 16.79 16.74
N GLU A 62 -29.34 15.99 17.60
CA GLU A 62 -28.68 14.88 18.32
C GLU A 62 -28.05 13.85 17.37
N ARG A 63 -28.66 13.63 16.19
CA ARG A 63 -28.12 12.70 15.19
C ARG A 63 -26.94 13.30 14.45
N PHE A 64 -26.98 14.60 14.13
CA PHE A 64 -25.86 15.31 13.52
C PHE A 64 -24.67 15.36 14.48
N GLU A 65 -24.87 15.71 15.75
CA GLU A 65 -23.80 15.73 16.74
C GLU A 65 -23.13 14.35 16.90
N LYS A 66 -23.91 13.27 16.90
CA LYS A 66 -23.37 11.90 16.91
C LYS A 66 -22.61 11.54 15.64
N VAL A 67 -23.00 12.09 14.49
CA VAL A 67 -22.30 11.89 13.22
C VAL A 67 -20.97 12.65 13.26
N ASP A 68 -20.97 13.90 13.71
CA ASP A 68 -19.77 14.73 13.83
C ASP A 68 -18.75 14.07 14.77
N GLN A 69 -19.17 13.62 15.96
CA GLN A 69 -18.30 12.88 16.89
C GLN A 69 -17.72 11.60 16.28
N ARG A 70 -18.49 10.89 15.44
CA ARG A 70 -17.99 9.69 14.74
C ARG A 70 -17.01 10.03 13.63
N PHE A 71 -17.22 11.15 12.93
CA PHE A 71 -16.30 11.65 11.91
C PHE A 71 -14.98 12.08 12.55
N GLU A 72 -15.01 12.89 13.61
CA GLU A 72 -13.83 13.28 14.37
C GLU A 72 -13.05 12.05 14.88
N SER A 73 -13.76 11.08 15.48
CA SER A 73 -13.12 9.84 15.94
C SER A 73 -12.52 9.02 14.80
N LEU A 74 -13.11 9.06 13.59
CA LEU A 74 -12.59 8.35 12.43
C LEU A 74 -11.37 9.06 11.86
N GLU A 75 -11.38 10.39 11.82
CA GLU A 75 -10.25 11.24 11.42
C GLU A 75 -9.03 10.98 12.31
N THR A 76 -9.19 11.08 13.64
CA THR A 76 -8.09 10.78 14.59
C THR A 76 -7.52 9.38 14.40
N ARG A 77 -8.39 8.37 14.22
CA ARG A 77 -7.93 6.98 14.00
C ARG A 77 -7.23 6.80 12.65
N MET A 78 -7.61 7.56 11.63
CA MET A 78 -6.93 7.52 10.34
C MET A 78 -5.55 8.15 10.48
N ASP A 79 -5.44 9.32 11.13
CA ASP A 79 -4.17 9.99 11.37
C ASP A 79 -3.19 9.11 12.15
N GLU A 80 -3.63 8.54 13.28
CA GLU A 80 -2.82 7.60 14.08
C GLU A 80 -2.35 6.39 13.27
N ARG A 81 -3.19 5.91 12.33
CA ARG A 81 -2.82 4.79 11.46
C ARG A 81 -1.85 5.19 10.37
N PHE A 82 -1.95 6.40 9.83
CA PHE A 82 -1.00 6.91 8.85
C PHE A 82 0.37 7.15 9.49
N GLU A 83 0.41 7.74 10.69
CA GLU A 83 1.66 7.88 11.44
C GLU A 83 2.34 6.52 11.70
N GLN A 84 1.58 5.51 12.13
CA GLN A 84 2.11 4.15 12.29
C GLN A 84 2.61 3.52 10.98
N VAL A 85 1.98 3.85 9.85
CA VAL A 85 2.43 3.39 8.54
C VAL A 85 3.75 4.07 8.17
N ASP A 86 3.86 5.38 8.38
CA ASP A 86 5.08 6.15 8.11
C ASP A 86 6.25 5.64 8.95
N GLU A 87 6.07 5.42 10.26
CA GLU A 87 7.09 4.83 11.13
C GLU A 87 7.56 3.45 10.64
N ARG A 88 6.64 2.63 10.11
CA ARG A 88 7.00 1.32 9.56
C ARG A 88 7.77 1.43 8.26
N PHE A 89 7.47 2.42 7.42
CA PHE A 89 8.24 2.68 6.20
C PHE A 89 9.65 3.16 6.54
N GLU A 90 9.82 4.07 7.50
CA GLU A 90 11.15 4.49 7.97
C GLU A 90 11.98 3.30 8.50
N GLN A 91 11.36 2.39 9.25
CA GLN A 91 12.04 1.16 9.71
C GLN A 91 12.41 0.23 8.55
N ILE A 92 11.59 0.17 7.50
CA ILE A 92 11.90 -0.61 6.29
C ILE A 92 13.10 0.00 5.57
N ASP A 93 13.12 1.32 5.39
CA ASP A 93 14.22 2.04 4.73
C ASP A 93 15.54 1.83 5.47
N GLN A 94 15.55 1.97 6.80
CA GLN A 94 16.73 1.69 7.62
C GLN A 94 17.22 0.24 7.48
N ARG A 95 16.31 -0.73 7.33
CA ARG A 95 16.68 -2.13 7.11
C ARG A 95 17.26 -2.36 5.72
N PHE A 96 16.76 -1.66 4.70
CA PHE A 96 17.34 -1.71 3.36
C PHE A 96 18.74 -1.11 3.33
N GLU A 97 18.97 0.04 3.97
CA GLU A 97 20.31 0.62 4.10
C GLU A 97 21.30 -0.36 4.77
N GLN A 98 20.86 -1.05 5.83
CA GLN A 98 21.68 -2.08 6.49
C GLN A 98 21.96 -3.29 5.59
N ILE A 99 21.01 -3.66 4.74
CA ILE A 99 21.18 -4.73 3.76
C ILE A 99 22.21 -4.31 2.71
N ASP A 100 22.11 -3.09 2.18
CA ASP A 100 23.04 -2.56 1.19
C ASP A 100 24.47 -2.53 1.74
N GLN A 101 24.68 -2.01 2.95
CA GLN A 101 25.99 -2.02 3.61
C GLN A 101 26.56 -3.44 3.80
N ARG A 102 25.70 -4.43 4.09
CA ARG A 102 26.13 -5.83 4.20
C ARG A 102 26.51 -6.42 2.85
N PHE A 103 25.81 -6.05 1.78
CA PHE A 103 26.14 -6.47 0.42
C PHE A 103 27.46 -5.87 -0.03
N GLU A 104 27.68 -4.57 0.17
CA GLU A 104 28.95 -3.91 -0.12
C GLU A 104 30.11 -4.58 0.63
N SER A 105 29.95 -4.83 1.94
CA SER A 105 30.97 -5.53 2.73
C SER A 105 31.22 -6.97 2.25
N MET A 106 30.18 -7.66 1.75
CA MET A 106 30.32 -9.00 1.19
C MET A 106 31.07 -8.96 -0.14
N GLU A 107 30.78 -7.98 -1.00
CA GLU A 107 31.44 -7.77 -2.29
C GLU A 107 32.93 -7.50 -2.08
N GLU A 108 33.29 -6.57 -1.19
CA GLU A 108 34.69 -6.28 -0.85
C GLU A 108 35.45 -7.52 -0.35
N ARG A 109 34.83 -8.31 0.53
CA ARG A 109 35.42 -9.56 1.06
C ARG A 109 35.59 -10.59 -0.04
N PHE A 110 34.65 -10.67 -0.97
CA PHE A 110 34.70 -11.61 -2.08
C PHE A 110 35.81 -11.23 -3.05
N ASP A 111 35.90 -9.95 -3.42
CA ASP A 111 36.96 -9.41 -4.27
C ASP A 111 38.34 -9.61 -3.65
N SER A 112 38.48 -9.31 -2.36
CA SER A 112 39.73 -9.52 -1.62
C SER A 112 40.15 -11.00 -1.63
N ARG A 113 39.19 -11.92 -1.42
CA ARG A 113 39.45 -13.37 -1.47
C ARG A 113 39.81 -13.83 -2.88
N LEU A 114 39.13 -13.36 -3.91
CA LEU A 114 39.43 -13.71 -5.30
C LEU A 114 40.82 -13.19 -5.71
N ALA A 115 41.16 -11.96 -5.34
CA ALA A 115 42.47 -11.38 -5.58
C ALA A 115 43.57 -12.21 -4.89
N GLY A 116 43.39 -12.56 -3.61
CA GLY A 116 44.33 -13.41 -2.87
C GLY A 116 44.49 -14.80 -3.48
N MET A 117 43.38 -15.43 -3.87
CA MET A 117 43.39 -16.75 -4.53
C MET A 117 44.11 -16.69 -5.89
N LYS A 118 43.91 -15.62 -6.66
CA LYS A 118 44.59 -15.42 -7.95
C LYS A 118 46.10 -15.29 -7.75
N GLU A 119 46.53 -14.55 -6.74
CA GLU A 119 47.95 -14.38 -6.43
C GLU A 119 48.59 -15.70 -5.97
N GLU A 120 47.94 -16.42 -5.06
CA GLU A 120 48.40 -17.75 -4.61
C GLU A 120 48.52 -18.73 -5.80
N PHE A 121 47.54 -18.71 -6.71
CA PHE A 121 47.55 -19.53 -7.90
C PHE A 121 48.72 -19.18 -8.82
N ASN A 122 48.98 -17.88 -9.08
CA ASN A 122 50.12 -17.44 -9.88
C ASN A 122 51.45 -17.95 -9.29
N VAL A 123 51.67 -17.75 -7.98
CA VAL A 123 52.88 -18.22 -7.29
C VAL A 123 53.03 -19.74 -7.39
N ARG A 124 51.93 -20.48 -7.24
CA ARG A 124 51.93 -21.94 -7.36
C ARG A 124 52.25 -22.40 -8.79
N PHE A 125 51.77 -21.69 -9.81
CA PHE A 125 52.09 -21.95 -11.22
C PHE A 125 53.57 -21.71 -11.51
N GLU A 126 54.13 -20.58 -11.10
CA GLU A 126 55.57 -20.30 -11.26
C GLU A 126 56.44 -21.36 -10.56
N THR A 127 56.01 -21.80 -9.37
CA THR A 127 56.69 -22.88 -8.65
C THR A 127 56.60 -24.22 -9.41
N MET A 128 55.48 -24.49 -10.09
CA MET A 128 55.35 -25.67 -10.93
C MET A 128 56.22 -25.58 -12.19
N ASP A 129 56.25 -24.44 -12.86
CA ASP A 129 57.07 -24.22 -14.07
C ASP A 129 58.54 -24.44 -13.74
N THR A 130 59.05 -23.83 -12.67
CA THR A 130 60.44 -24.04 -12.24
C THR A 130 60.74 -25.50 -11.85
N LYS A 131 59.77 -26.23 -11.31
CA LYS A 131 59.91 -27.67 -11.01
C LYS A 131 59.96 -28.50 -12.29
N LEU A 132 59.12 -28.16 -13.28
CA LEU A 132 59.10 -28.82 -14.59
C LEU A 132 60.40 -28.56 -15.35
N ASP A 133 60.94 -27.33 -15.33
CA ASP A 133 62.24 -27.00 -15.94
C ASP A 133 63.37 -27.86 -15.35
N ARG A 134 63.45 -27.95 -14.01
CA ARG A 134 64.43 -28.81 -13.33
C ARG A 134 64.25 -30.30 -13.62
N MET A 135 63.02 -30.74 -13.91
CA MET A 135 62.78 -32.12 -14.31
C MET A 135 63.22 -32.34 -15.75
N ASN A 136 62.91 -31.42 -16.65
CA ASN A 136 63.30 -31.47 -18.05
C ASN A 136 64.83 -31.46 -18.19
N ASP A 137 65.54 -30.59 -17.47
CA ASP A 137 67.00 -30.54 -17.45
C ASP A 137 67.63 -31.85 -16.96
N ARG A 138 67.04 -32.46 -15.92
CA ARG A 138 67.50 -33.77 -15.42
C ARG A 138 67.29 -34.87 -16.45
N ILE A 139 66.13 -34.89 -17.12
CA ILE A 139 65.83 -35.85 -18.18
C ILE A 139 66.82 -35.69 -19.32
N LEU A 140 67.03 -34.46 -19.82
CA LEU A 140 67.97 -34.19 -20.91
C LEU A 140 69.41 -34.57 -20.54
N SER A 141 69.83 -34.29 -19.30
CA SER A 141 71.14 -34.71 -18.79
C SER A 141 71.27 -36.24 -18.76
N MET A 142 70.24 -36.95 -18.28
CA MET A 142 70.22 -38.41 -18.31
C MET A 142 70.25 -38.96 -19.74
N THR A 143 69.47 -38.39 -20.66
CA THR A 143 69.45 -38.78 -22.07
C THR A 143 70.84 -38.60 -22.71
N ARG A 144 71.51 -37.47 -22.47
CA ARG A 144 72.89 -37.23 -22.96
C ARG A 144 73.87 -38.27 -22.42
N TRP A 145 73.77 -38.62 -21.13
CA TRP A 145 74.63 -39.63 -20.52
C TRP A 145 74.37 -41.04 -21.08
N LEU A 146 73.10 -41.42 -21.26
CA LEU A 146 72.71 -42.69 -21.87
C LEU A 146 73.20 -42.82 -23.32
N ILE A 147 73.12 -41.75 -24.14
CA ILE A 147 73.68 -41.75 -25.50
C ILE A 147 75.19 -42.00 -25.47
N GLY A 148 75.91 -41.35 -24.54
CA GLY A 148 77.34 -41.56 -24.35
C GLY A 148 77.69 -43.02 -23.99
N LEU A 149 76.92 -43.63 -23.08
CA LEU A 149 77.10 -45.04 -22.73
C LEU A 149 76.86 -45.97 -23.93
N ILE A 150 75.77 -45.75 -24.68
CA ILE A 150 75.45 -46.57 -25.86
C ILE A 150 76.56 -46.46 -26.91
N ALA A 151 77.09 -45.26 -27.15
CA ALA A 151 78.21 -45.05 -28.08
C ALA A 151 79.48 -45.80 -27.64
N LEU A 152 79.81 -45.78 -26.34
CA LEU A 152 80.95 -46.52 -25.79
C LEU A 152 80.78 -48.03 -25.95
N PHE A 153 79.61 -48.58 -25.60
CA PHE A 153 79.30 -49.99 -25.80
C PHE A 153 79.38 -50.39 -27.29
N GLY A 154 78.83 -49.58 -28.19
CA GLY A 154 78.94 -49.81 -29.63
C GLY A 154 80.39 -49.83 -30.12
N SER A 155 81.23 -48.93 -29.63
CA SER A 155 82.66 -48.90 -29.97
C SER A 155 83.41 -50.16 -29.47
N LEU A 156 83.07 -50.63 -28.26
CA LEU A 156 83.64 -51.85 -27.68
C LEU A 156 83.27 -53.08 -28.51
N VAL A 157 82.00 -53.23 -28.88
CA VAL A 157 81.52 -54.33 -29.73
C VAL A 157 82.21 -54.30 -31.09
N THR A 158 82.38 -53.12 -31.68
CA THR A 158 83.07 -52.96 -32.98
C THR A 158 84.55 -53.36 -32.88
N ALA A 159 85.23 -52.96 -31.80
CA ALA A 159 86.62 -53.33 -31.56
C ALA A 159 86.77 -54.86 -31.35
N LEU A 160 85.87 -55.48 -30.58
CA LEU A 160 85.86 -56.93 -30.37
C LEU A 160 85.63 -57.70 -31.67
N LEU A 161 84.69 -57.24 -32.52
CA LEU A 161 84.45 -57.84 -33.83
C LEU A 161 85.67 -57.72 -34.74
N ALA A 162 86.35 -56.56 -34.75
CA ALA A 162 87.59 -56.39 -35.51
C ALA A 162 88.68 -57.36 -35.03
N VAL A 163 88.88 -57.49 -33.72
CA VAL A 163 89.85 -58.46 -33.16
C VAL A 163 89.49 -59.90 -33.54
N ALA A 164 88.20 -60.26 -33.55
CA ALA A 164 87.75 -61.59 -33.94
C ALA A 164 87.97 -61.87 -35.45
N GLN A 165 87.84 -60.88 -36.33
CA GLN A 165 88.07 -61.04 -37.77
C GLN A 165 89.55 -61.12 -38.16
N PHE A 166 90.45 -60.47 -37.41
CA PHE A 166 91.89 -60.48 -37.68
C PHE A 166 92.67 -61.54 -36.86
N GLY A 167 92.04 -62.13 -35.85
CA GLY A 167 92.67 -63.09 -34.93
C GLY A 167 92.36 -64.57 -35.18
N GLY A 168 91.61 -64.91 -36.24
CA GLY A 168 91.34 -66.28 -36.70
C GLY A 168 91.96 -66.52 -38.07
#